data_AF-A0A3C0U907-F1
#
_entry.id   AF-A0A3C0U907-F1
#
_cell.length_a   1.000
_cell.length_b   1.000
_cell.length_c   1.000
_cell.angle_alpha   90.00
_cell.angle_beta   90.00
_cell.angle_gamma   90.00
#
_symmetry.space_group_name_H-M   'P 1'
#
loop_
_entity.id
_entity.type
_entity.pdbx_description
1 polymer ?
#
loop_
_entity_poly.entity_id
_entity_poly.type
_entity_poly.pdbx_seq_one_letter_code
_entity_poly.pdbx_strand_id
1 'polypeptide(L)'
;MADDTNYGSLGALAPNWDDGERNIDTDEIYERFFGWVEDVKGIEPWPHQEEAIMSLLAGDHVILNTPTGSGKSLVALGMHFAALCTGRRSYYTAPIKALVSEKFFDLVEVFGRDNVGMITGDTHINA
;
A
#
# COMPACT_ATOMS: atom_id res chain seq x y z
N MET A 1 2.49 6.28 22.55
CA MET A 1 3.84 5.96 22.07
C MET A 1 3.61 5.02 20.92
N ALA A 2 3.76 5.50 19.68
CA ALA A 2 3.59 4.64 18.51
C ALA A 2 4.58 3.49 18.65
N ASP A 3 4.12 2.28 18.37
CA ASP A 3 4.96 1.09 18.43
C ASP A 3 5.96 1.19 17.29
N ASP A 4 7.21 1.54 17.61
CA ASP A 4 8.30 1.78 16.64
C ASP A 4 8.58 0.55 15.74
N THR A 5 8.07 -0.63 16.13
CA THR A 5 8.11 -1.88 15.38
C THR A 5 7.30 -1.86 14.09
N ASN A 6 6.25 -1.03 13.98
CA ASN A 6 5.36 -1.02 12.81
C ASN A 6 5.73 0.01 11.75
N TYR A 7 6.55 1.01 12.11
CA TYR A 7 6.90 2.09 11.20
C TYR A 7 7.70 1.58 10.00
N GLY A 8 7.22 1.86 8.79
CA GLY A 8 7.85 1.43 7.54
C GLY A 8 7.87 -0.08 7.33
N SER A 9 7.16 -0.86 8.16
CA SER A 9 7.24 -2.32 8.17
C SER A 9 6.87 -2.96 6.83
N LEU A 10 5.85 -2.45 6.13
CA LEU A 10 5.50 -2.95 4.80
C LEU A 10 6.48 -2.44 3.73
N GLY A 11 6.93 -1.18 3.85
CA GLY A 11 7.92 -0.60 2.95
C GLY A 11 9.26 -1.35 2.96
N ALA A 12 9.67 -1.87 4.12
CA ALA A 12 10.88 -2.67 4.30
C ALA A 12 10.83 -4.03 3.60
N LEU A 13 9.63 -4.51 3.24
CA LEU A 13 9.44 -5.75 2.47
C LEU A 13 9.56 -5.53 0.96
N ALA A 14 9.64 -4.29 0.47
CA ALA A 14 9.94 -4.04 -0.93
C ALA A 14 11.46 -4.20 -1.18
N PRO A 15 11.89 -4.62 -2.39
CA PRO A 15 13.31 -4.65 -2.73
C PRO A 15 13.98 -3.29 -2.50
N ASN A 16 15.25 -3.24 -2.09
CA ASN A 16 15.93 -1.96 -1.90
C ASN A 16 16.09 -1.24 -3.24
N TRP A 17 16.12 0.08 -3.19
CA TRP A 17 16.42 0.90 -4.37
C TRP A 17 17.87 0.73 -4.85
N ASP A 18 18.79 0.36 -3.95
CA ASP A 18 20.23 0.24 -4.25
C ASP A 18 20.62 -1.12 -4.84
N ASP A 19 19.76 -2.13 -4.72
CA ASP A 19 20.05 -3.52 -5.11
C ASP A 19 19.70 -3.82 -6.59
N GLY A 20 19.24 -2.82 -7.35
CA GLY A 20 18.86 -2.93 -8.77
C GLY A 20 17.44 -2.43 -9.06
N GLU A 21 16.86 -2.88 -10.18
CA GLU A 21 15.47 -2.55 -10.52
C GLU A 21 14.51 -3.31 -9.59
N ARG A 22 13.58 -2.57 -8.97
CA ARG A 22 12.44 -3.18 -8.28
C ARG A 22 11.53 -3.84 -9.30
N ASN A 23 11.60 -5.16 -9.42
CA ASN A 23 10.75 -5.92 -10.33
C ASN A 23 10.64 -7.38 -9.89
N ILE A 24 10.16 -7.60 -8.68
CA ILE A 24 9.82 -8.96 -8.20
C ILE A 24 8.51 -9.44 -8.82
N ASP A 25 8.34 -10.75 -8.92
CA ASP A 25 7.15 -11.34 -9.54
C ASP A 25 5.90 -11.24 -8.64
N THR A 26 4.75 -11.56 -9.23
CA THR A 26 3.44 -11.41 -8.58
C THR A 26 3.26 -12.34 -7.39
N ASP A 27 3.85 -13.54 -7.43
CA ASP A 27 3.70 -14.54 -6.37
C ASP A 27 4.52 -14.10 -5.15
N GLU A 28 5.73 -13.59 -5.38
CA GLU A 28 6.56 -13.02 -4.34
C GLU A 28 5.93 -11.76 -3.71
N ILE A 29 5.31 -10.89 -4.51
CA ILE A 29 4.54 -9.74 -3.98
C ILE A 29 3.38 -10.21 -3.11
N TYR A 30 2.64 -11.23 -3.57
CA TYR A 30 1.51 -11.81 -2.85
C TYR A 30 1.94 -12.35 -1.48
N GLU A 31 2.97 -13.20 -1.45
CA GLU A 31 3.48 -13.81 -0.23
C GLU A 31 3.97 -12.75 0.77
N ARG A 32 4.77 -11.77 0.32
CA ARG A 32 5.27 -10.69 1.17
C ARG A 32 4.13 -9.84 1.75
N PHE A 33 3.14 -9.50 0.92
CA PHE A 33 2.02 -8.67 1.36
C PHE A 33 1.12 -9.40 2.36
N PHE A 34 0.66 -10.60 2.03
CA PHE A 34 -0.27 -11.32 2.91
C PHE A 34 0.40 -11.86 4.17
N GLY A 35 1.69 -12.24 4.10
CA GLY A 35 2.49 -12.53 5.29
C GLY A 35 2.52 -11.32 6.24
N TRP A 36 2.74 -10.11 5.72
CA TRP A 36 2.68 -8.90 6.55
C TRP A 36 1.27 -8.61 7.11
N VAL A 37 0.22 -8.85 6.33
CA VAL A 37 -1.17 -8.67 6.78
C VAL A 37 -1.50 -9.60 7.94
N GLU A 38 -1.05 -10.85 7.89
CA GLU A 38 -1.23 -11.80 8.97
C GLU A 38 -0.32 -11.50 10.17
N ASP A 39 1.00 -11.42 9.95
CA ASP A 39 2.00 -11.35 11.02
C ASP A 39 2.05 -9.99 11.73
N VAL A 40 1.85 -8.90 10.99
CA VAL A 40 2.02 -7.53 11.51
C VAL A 40 0.69 -6.87 11.80
N LYS A 41 -0.30 -7.01 10.90
CA LYS A 41 -1.64 -6.45 11.14
C LYS A 41 -2.53 -7.37 11.98
N GLY A 42 -2.25 -8.68 12.05
CA GLY A 42 -3.10 -9.63 12.76
C GLY A 42 -4.49 -9.77 12.14
N ILE A 43 -4.58 -9.59 10.82
CA ILE A 43 -5.85 -9.59 10.08
C ILE A 43 -5.89 -10.81 9.17
N GLU A 44 -6.96 -11.58 9.26
CA GLU A 44 -7.33 -12.52 8.21
C GLU A 44 -8.10 -11.75 7.12
N PRO A 45 -7.59 -11.67 5.88
CA PRO A 45 -8.26 -10.94 4.81
C PRO A 45 -9.59 -11.60 4.44
N TRP A 46 -10.57 -10.78 4.05
CA TRP A 46 -11.79 -11.33 3.46
C TRP A 46 -11.52 -11.87 2.05
N PRO A 47 -12.28 -12.88 1.59
CA PRO A 47 -12.09 -13.47 0.25
C PRO A 47 -12.11 -12.42 -0.87
N HIS A 48 -13.00 -11.43 -0.79
CA HIS A 48 -13.10 -10.37 -1.80
C HIS A 48 -11.89 -9.41 -1.82
N GLN A 49 -11.09 -9.36 -0.75
CA GLN A 49 -9.85 -8.57 -0.71
C GLN A 49 -8.73 -9.34 -1.41
N GLU A 50 -8.62 -10.64 -1.13
CA GLU A 50 -7.68 -11.53 -1.82
C GLU A 50 -7.96 -11.55 -3.33
N GLU A 51 -9.21 -11.80 -3.74
CA GLU A 51 -9.62 -11.79 -5.15
C GLU A 51 -9.28 -10.48 -5.86
N ALA A 52 -9.52 -9.35 -5.19
CA ALA A 52 -9.22 -8.04 -5.74
C ALA A 52 -7.71 -7.81 -5.92
N ILE A 53 -6.90 -8.21 -4.92
CA ILE A 53 -5.45 -8.07 -4.99
C ILE A 53 -4.86 -9.00 -6.05
N MET A 54 -5.31 -10.25 -6.13
CA MET A 54 -4.89 -11.18 -7.19
C MET A 54 -5.20 -10.64 -8.58
N SER A 55 -6.38 -10.06 -8.78
CA SER A 55 -6.75 -9.42 -10.07
C SER A 55 -5.82 -8.25 -10.39
N LEU A 56 -5.50 -7.39 -9.41
CA LEU A 56 -4.56 -6.28 -9.60
C LEU A 56 -3.15 -6.76 -9.93
N LEU A 57 -2.68 -7.85 -9.30
CA LEU A 57 -1.37 -8.45 -9.57
C LEU A 57 -1.31 -9.07 -10.97
N ALA A 58 -2.41 -9.65 -11.45
CA ALA A 58 -2.54 -10.13 -12.83
C ALA A 58 -2.53 -8.99 -13.88
N GLY A 59 -2.64 -7.73 -13.44
CA GLY A 59 -2.64 -6.55 -14.30
C GLY A 59 -4.03 -6.04 -14.67
N ASP A 60 -5.09 -6.58 -14.06
CA ASP A 60 -6.47 -6.16 -14.31
C ASP A 60 -6.85 -4.89 -13.52
N HIS A 61 -7.97 -4.29 -13.91
CA HIS A 61 -8.59 -3.18 -13.19
C HIS A 61 -9.75 -3.65 -12.33
N VAL A 62 -9.83 -3.17 -11.09
CA VAL A 62 -10.85 -3.58 -10.11
C VAL A 62 -11.75 -2.42 -9.71
N ILE A 63 -13.06 -2.69 -9.65
CA ILE A 63 -14.06 -1.82 -9.03
C ILE A 63 -14.58 -2.52 -7.76
N LEU A 64 -14.21 -2.00 -6.59
CA LEU A 64 -14.65 -2.54 -5.29
C LEU A 64 -15.93 -1.87 -4.81
N ASN A 65 -17.08 -2.52 -5.05
CA ASN A 65 -18.37 -2.09 -4.52
C ASN A 65 -18.68 -2.77 -3.17
N THR A 66 -18.04 -2.30 -2.11
CA THR A 66 -18.22 -2.84 -0.74
C THR A 66 -18.57 -1.72 0.27
N PRO A 67 -19.37 -1.98 1.32
CA PRO A 67 -19.79 -0.96 2.29
C PRO A 67 -18.63 -0.29 3.05
N THR A 68 -18.82 0.89 3.61
CA THR A 68 -17.81 1.48 4.52
C THR A 68 -17.55 0.54 5.70
N GLY A 69 -16.28 0.38 6.10
CA GLY A 69 -15.86 -0.56 7.14
C GLY A 69 -15.47 -1.95 6.63
N SER A 70 -15.69 -2.27 5.35
CA SER A 70 -15.32 -3.56 4.74
C SER A 70 -13.88 -3.61 4.19
N GLY A 71 -12.96 -2.83 4.77
CA GLY A 71 -11.52 -2.97 4.50
C GLY A 71 -11.06 -2.69 3.06
N LYS A 72 -11.74 -1.81 2.33
CA LYS A 72 -11.28 -1.33 1.01
C LYS A 72 -9.84 -0.80 1.04
N SER A 73 -9.44 -0.19 2.16
CA SER A 73 -8.09 0.33 2.36
C SER A 73 -7.01 -0.76 2.27
N LEU A 74 -7.32 -2.01 2.63
CA LEU A 74 -6.36 -3.12 2.52
C LEU A 74 -6.02 -3.41 1.05
N VAL A 75 -7.02 -3.38 0.17
CA VAL A 75 -6.81 -3.58 -1.27
C VAL A 75 -6.01 -2.43 -1.88
N ALA A 76 -6.30 -1.18 -1.47
CA ALA A 76 -5.49 -0.03 -1.88
C ALA A 76 -4.04 -0.16 -1.40
N LEU A 77 -3.82 -0.67 -0.19
CA LEU A 77 -2.48 -0.91 0.35
C LEU A 77 -1.72 -1.96 -0.45
N GLY A 78 -2.37 -3.07 -0.80
CA GLY A 78 -1.79 -4.10 -1.67
C GLY A 78 -1.39 -3.55 -3.05
N MET A 79 -2.24 -2.69 -3.65
CA MET A 79 -1.91 -2.00 -4.91
C MET A 79 -0.67 -1.11 -4.79
N HIS A 80 -0.58 -0.32 -3.71
CA HIS A 80 0.57 0.56 -3.46
C HIS A 80 1.85 -0.25 -3.26
N PHE A 81 1.78 -1.36 -2.52
CA PHE A 81 2.92 -2.25 -2.31
C PHE A 81 3.36 -2.91 -3.63
N ALA A 82 2.43 -3.42 -4.44
CA ALA A 82 2.74 -3.99 -5.74
C ALA A 82 3.41 -2.96 -6.67
N ALA A 83 2.94 -1.71 -6.69
CA ALA A 83 3.59 -0.64 -7.43
C ALA A 83 5.01 -0.38 -6.93
N LEU A 84 5.19 -0.33 -5.60
CA LEU A 84 6.48 -0.14 -4.96
C LEU A 84 7.47 -1.25 -5.36
N CYS A 85 7.05 -2.51 -5.27
CA CYS A 85 7.84 -3.70 -5.61
C CYS A 85 8.21 -3.84 -7.09
N THR A 86 7.49 -3.12 -7.97
CA THR A 86 7.70 -3.12 -9.43
C THR A 86 8.29 -1.80 -9.93
N GLY A 87 8.80 -0.95 -9.03
CA GLY A 87 9.44 0.32 -9.40
C GLY A 87 8.48 1.34 -10.00
N ARG A 88 7.17 1.15 -9.82
CA ARG A 88 6.11 2.01 -10.33
C ARG A 88 5.68 3.03 -9.28
N ARG A 89 5.09 4.12 -9.77
CA ARG A 89 4.43 5.12 -8.93
C ARG A 89 2.92 4.89 -8.93
N SER A 90 2.32 4.84 -7.75
CA SER A 90 0.87 4.76 -7.55
C SER A 90 0.34 6.03 -6.90
N TYR A 91 -0.92 6.38 -7.19
CA TYR A 91 -1.58 7.57 -6.64
C TYR A 91 -2.80 7.18 -5.82
N TYR A 92 -2.90 7.71 -4.60
CA TYR A 92 -4.12 7.67 -3.80
C TYR A 92 -4.85 9.00 -3.93
N THR A 93 -6.08 8.99 -4.43
CA THR A 93 -6.87 10.21 -4.62
C THR A 93 -8.09 10.19 -3.71
N ALA A 94 -8.35 11.28 -3.00
CA ALA A 94 -9.55 11.47 -2.20
C ALA A 94 -10.21 12.83 -2.53
N PRO A 95 -11.54 12.94 -2.43
CA PRO A 95 -12.27 14.15 -2.81
C PRO A 95 -12.12 15.31 -1.81
N ILE A 96 -11.64 15.04 -0.59
CA ILE A 96 -11.53 16.03 0.49
C ILE A 96 -10.10 16.09 0.99
N LYS A 97 -9.54 17.31 1.11
CA LYS A 97 -8.16 17.55 1.56
C LYS A 97 -7.84 16.89 2.91
N ALA A 98 -8.77 16.93 3.86
CA ALA A 98 -8.58 16.30 5.17
C ALA A 98 -8.33 14.78 5.05
N LEU A 99 -9.03 14.09 4.13
CA LEU A 99 -8.84 12.67 3.88
C LEU A 99 -7.50 12.38 3.19
N VAL A 100 -7.02 13.30 2.34
CA VAL A 100 -5.67 13.20 1.77
C VAL A 100 -4.61 13.27 2.87
N SER A 101 -4.75 14.21 3.81
CA SER A 101 -3.82 14.33 4.93
C SER A 101 -3.85 13.11 5.86
N GLU A 102 -5.04 12.61 6.21
CA GLU A 102 -5.17 11.37 6.99
C GLU A 102 -4.46 10.20 6.30
N LYS A 103 -4.74 9.97 5.02
CA LYS A 103 -4.16 8.85 4.26
C LYS A 103 -2.67 9.02 4.02
N PHE A 104 -2.17 10.25 3.90
CA PHE A 104 -0.73 10.50 3.83
C PHE A 104 -0.02 9.98 5.09
N PHE A 105 -0.52 10.27 6.28
CA PHE A 105 0.09 9.78 7.52
C PHE A 105 -0.04 8.26 7.67
N ASP A 106 -1.20 7.69 7.33
CA ASP A 106 -1.38 6.23 7.34
C ASP A 106 -0.38 5.52 6.40
N LEU A 107 -0.16 6.08 5.20
CA LEU A 107 0.77 5.51 4.22
C LEU A 107 2.22 5.70 4.67
N VAL A 108 2.58 6.85 5.25
CA VAL A 108 3.91 7.08 5.82
C VAL A 108 4.21 6.10 6.96
N GLU A 109 3.21 5.77 7.78
CA GLU A 109 3.37 4.80 8.86
C GLU A 109 3.75 3.41 8.33
N VAL A 110 3.13 2.93 7.25
CA VAL A 110 3.37 1.57 6.75
C VAL A 110 4.48 1.47 5.70
N PHE A 111 4.67 2.48 4.86
CA PHE A 111 5.69 2.48 3.79
C PHE A 111 6.96 3.23 4.15
N GLY A 112 6.95 4.03 5.22
CA GLY A 112 8.04 4.91 5.58
C GLY A 112 8.04 6.21 4.77
N ARG A 113 8.53 7.29 5.39
CA ARG A 113 8.48 8.66 4.84
C ARG A 113 9.20 8.84 3.50
N ASP A 114 10.21 8.03 3.23
CA ASP A 114 11.02 8.16 2.02
C ASP A 114 10.30 7.59 0.78
N ASN A 115 9.25 6.77 0.98
CA ASN A 115 8.48 6.16 -0.10
C ASN A 115 7.14 6.86 -0.38
N VAL A 116 6.77 7.89 0.40
CA VAL A 116 5.43 8.52 0.33
C VAL A 116 5.55 10.03 0.15
N GLY A 117 4.76 10.56 -0.78
CA GLY A 117 4.60 11.99 -1.03
C GLY A 117 3.14 12.44 -0.94
N MET A 118 2.93 13.75 -0.90
CA MET A 118 1.61 14.37 -0.90
C MET A 118 1.62 15.59 -1.81
N ILE A 119 0.57 15.70 -2.63
CA ILE A 119 0.33 16.87 -3.49
C ILE A 119 -1.06 17.41 -3.18
N THR A 120 -1.13 18.65 -2.71
CA THR A 120 -2.34 19.47 -2.62
C THR A 120 -2.11 20.79 -3.35
N GLY A 121 -3.14 21.61 -3.52
CA GLY A 121 -2.99 22.90 -4.21
C GLY A 121 -1.99 23.87 -3.55
N ASP A 122 -1.65 23.64 -2.28
CA ASP A 122 -0.78 24.48 -1.46
C ASP A 122 0.46 23.76 -0.89
N THR A 123 0.56 22.44 -1.02
CA THR A 123 1.63 21.63 -0.41
C THR A 123 2.14 20.58 -1.38
N HIS A 124 3.48 20.48 -1.48
CA HIS A 124 4.17 19.43 -2.20
C HIS A 124 5.23 18.81 -1.29
N ILE A 125 5.09 17.52 -0.98
CA ILE A 125 6.03 16.74 -0.17
C ILE A 125 6.46 15.53 -1.00
N ASN A 126 7.76 15.31 -1.15
CA ASN A 126 8.34 14.18 -1.89
C ASN A 126 7.67 13.93 -3.27
N ALA A 127 7.40 15.00 -4.02
CA ALA A 127 6.60 14.99 -5.26
C ALA A 127 7.46 15.13 -6.52
#